data_AF-A0A3C0FZS0-F1
#
_entry.id   AF-A0A3C0FZS0-F1
#
_cell.length_a   1.000
_cell.length_b   1.000
_cell.length_c   1.000
_cell.angle_alpha   90.00
_cell.angle_beta   90.00
_cell.angle_gamma   90.00
#
_symmetry.space_group_name_H-M   'P 1'
#
loop_
_entity.id
_entity.type
_entity.pdbx_description
1 polymer ?
#
loop_
_entity_poly.entity_id
_entity_poly.type
_entity_poly.pdbx_seq_one_letter_code
_entity_poly.pdbx_strand_id
1 'polypeptide(L)'
;MNNFLFVSAENDAIPDCKAGGMGDVVRDVPREISKREDKVHVVVPAYSRLHKNGIFKTKLEFSLRGVPYTAELYEVIPKRVDKNITHYVIHHPEILEGGIAHIYHDDPTEPFFNDFVKFIIFCTATAEAIKIGAFGDLDIVHMHDWHSAALLFIKTYHPSYNDLKKMRYVYTIHNLAIQGIRPFYNNYASVNNWFPEIQLDHNALKDLRYQDCINLMAVGIRLADAVHTVSPSYKEDVLLPSRRPEFIGGESLENDLL
;
A
#
# COMPACT_ATOMS: atom_id res chain seq x y z
N MET A 1 -0.07 -21.59 12.81
CA MET A 1 0.85 -20.45 12.97
C MET A 1 0.91 -19.82 11.61
N ASN A 2 0.39 -18.61 11.52
CA ASN A 2 0.24 -17.90 10.26
C ASN A 2 1.42 -16.93 10.08
N ASN A 3 1.77 -16.68 8.83
CA ASN A 3 2.77 -15.71 8.43
C ASN A 3 2.08 -14.52 7.75
N PHE A 4 2.24 -13.34 8.33
CA PHE A 4 1.63 -12.10 7.88
C PHE A 4 2.66 -11.21 7.19
N LEU A 5 2.24 -10.51 6.14
CA LEU A 5 2.94 -9.36 5.59
C LEU A 5 2.07 -8.11 5.69
N PHE A 6 2.50 -7.15 6.49
CA PHE A 6 1.90 -5.82 6.57
C PHE A 6 2.55 -4.91 5.53
N VAL A 7 1.73 -4.34 4.65
CA VAL A 7 2.15 -3.40 3.60
C VAL A 7 1.51 -2.04 3.89
N SER A 8 2.35 -1.05 4.20
CA SER A 8 1.89 0.28 4.63
C SER A 8 2.83 1.38 4.12
N ALA A 9 2.35 2.63 4.09
CA ALA A 9 3.19 3.81 3.89
C ALA A 9 4.01 4.13 5.14
N GLU A 10 3.46 3.94 6.33
CA GLU A 10 4.11 4.31 7.59
C GLU A 10 4.09 3.18 8.61
N ASN A 11 5.06 3.20 9.51
CA ASN A 11 5.20 2.26 10.61
C ASN A 11 6.03 2.89 11.75
N ASP A 12 5.39 3.22 12.87
CA ASP A 12 6.06 3.85 14.00
C ASP A 12 7.02 2.92 14.76
N ALA A 13 7.06 1.62 14.42
CA ALA A 13 8.11 0.74 14.90
C ALA A 13 9.49 1.10 14.32
N ILE A 14 9.55 1.78 13.18
CA ILE A 14 10.80 2.24 12.55
C ILE A 14 11.04 3.71 12.93
N PRO A 15 12.25 4.09 13.39
CA PRO A 15 12.60 5.50 13.64
C PRO A 15 12.24 6.41 12.46
N ASP A 16 11.63 7.55 12.78
CA ASP A 16 11.21 8.58 11.81
C ASP A 16 10.30 8.07 10.67
N CYS A 17 9.55 6.97 10.84
CA CYS A 17 8.63 6.43 9.83
C CYS A 17 7.15 6.59 10.25
N LYS A 18 6.76 7.80 10.65
CA LYS A 18 5.39 8.12 11.07
C LYS A 18 4.99 9.53 10.66
N ALA A 19 3.82 9.66 10.04
CA ALA A 19 3.12 10.91 9.79
C ALA A 19 1.79 10.98 10.58
N GLY A 20 1.07 9.86 10.72
CA GLY A 20 -0.26 9.83 11.33
C GLY A 20 -0.51 8.63 12.25
N GLY A 21 -1.79 8.41 12.59
CA GLY A 21 -2.22 7.32 13.47
C GLY A 21 -2.12 5.92 12.85
N MET A 22 -2.11 5.82 11.51
CA MET A 22 -1.92 4.54 10.82
C MET A 22 -0.56 3.92 11.20
N GLY A 23 0.48 4.73 11.37
CA GLY A 23 1.80 4.29 11.81
C GLY A 23 1.79 3.68 13.22
N ASP A 24 0.90 4.14 14.11
CA ASP A 24 0.71 3.52 15.43
C ASP A 24 0.02 2.16 15.31
N VAL A 25 -1.00 2.05 14.46
CA VAL A 25 -1.72 0.78 14.21
C VAL A 25 -0.78 -0.26 13.61
N VAL A 26 0.02 0.11 12.61
CA VAL A 26 0.99 -0.77 11.95
C VAL A 26 2.16 -1.14 12.89
N ARG A 27 2.40 -0.35 13.95
CA ARG A 27 3.34 -0.73 15.02
C ARG A 27 2.72 -1.73 16.00
N ASP A 28 1.49 -1.51 16.43
CA ASP A 28 0.90 -2.21 17.57
C ASP A 28 0.14 -3.49 17.20
N VAL A 29 -0.56 -3.54 16.05
CA VAL A 29 -1.28 -4.74 15.60
C VAL A 29 -0.31 -5.91 15.38
N PRO A 30 0.84 -5.75 14.68
CA PRO A 30 1.86 -6.81 14.61
C PRO A 30 2.32 -7.35 15.96
N ARG A 31 2.41 -6.49 16.99
CA ARG A 31 2.80 -6.91 18.35
C ARG A 31 1.75 -7.78 19.01
N GLU A 32 0.47 -7.46 18.82
CA GLU A 32 -0.62 -8.31 19.33
C GLU A 32 -0.71 -9.64 18.59
N ILE A 33 -0.44 -9.65 17.27
CA ILE A 33 -0.35 -10.89 16.48
C ILE A 33 0.83 -11.76 16.94
N SER A 34 2.00 -11.15 17.16
CA SER A 34 3.21 -11.82 17.66
C SER A 34 2.98 -12.62 18.95
N LYS A 35 2.13 -12.13 19.86
CA LYS A 35 1.78 -12.83 21.13
C LYS A 35 1.09 -14.17 20.91
N ARG A 36 0.53 -14.41 19.73
CA ARG A 36 -0.07 -15.69 19.33
C ARG A 36 0.96 -16.66 18.72
N GLU A 37 2.25 -16.29 18.76
CA GLU A 37 3.38 -16.95 18.10
C GLU A 37 3.30 -16.94 16.56
N ASP A 38 2.40 -16.16 15.98
CA ASP A 38 2.35 -15.91 14.54
C ASP A 38 3.54 -15.02 14.12
N LYS A 39 4.04 -15.20 12.89
CA LYS A 39 5.15 -14.39 12.35
C LYS A 39 4.61 -13.21 11.58
N VAL A 40 5.23 -12.05 11.76
CA VAL A 40 4.81 -10.81 11.09
C VAL A 40 6.00 -10.14 10.40
N HIS A 41 5.86 -9.90 9.11
CA HIS A 41 6.74 -9.06 8.33
C HIS A 41 6.04 -7.72 8.13
N VAL A 42 6.75 -6.61 8.27
CA VAL A 42 6.21 -5.28 7.95
C VAL A 42 7.12 -4.62 6.93
N VAL A 43 6.56 -4.19 5.80
CA VAL A 43 7.31 -3.53 4.73
C VAL A 43 6.73 -2.14 4.45
N VAL A 44 7.62 -1.16 4.36
CA VAL A 44 7.30 0.24 4.03
C VAL A 44 8.28 0.79 2.98
N PRO A 45 7.99 1.90 2.30
CA PRO A 45 8.98 2.55 1.43
C PRO A 45 10.17 3.09 2.24
N ALA A 46 11.36 3.12 1.65
CA ALA A 46 12.56 3.60 2.33
C ALA A 46 12.70 5.13 2.35
N TYR A 47 11.89 5.86 1.56
CA TYR A 47 11.90 7.33 1.47
C TYR A 47 13.30 7.93 1.30
N SER A 48 14.17 7.27 0.51
CA SER A 48 15.58 7.62 0.33
C SER A 48 16.43 7.81 1.62
N ARG A 49 15.94 7.33 2.77
CA ARG A 49 16.59 7.57 4.07
C ARG A 49 16.62 6.37 5.00
N LEU A 50 15.54 5.59 5.07
CA LEU A 50 15.37 4.52 6.08
C LEU A 50 16.28 3.31 5.83
N HIS A 51 16.71 3.11 4.58
CA HIS A 51 17.58 1.98 4.20
C HIS A 51 19.05 2.16 4.60
N LYS A 52 19.51 3.39 4.90
CA LYS A 52 20.94 3.74 5.02
C LYS A 52 21.71 2.92 6.07
N ASN A 53 21.04 2.53 7.16
CA ASN A 53 21.60 1.70 8.22
C ASN A 53 20.99 0.28 8.25
N GLY A 54 20.25 -0.08 7.19
CA GLY A 54 19.62 -1.39 7.06
C GLY A 54 20.59 -2.46 6.56
N ILE A 55 20.22 -3.72 6.78
CA ILE A 55 20.91 -4.88 6.25
C ILE A 55 20.33 -5.18 4.88
N PHE A 56 21.15 -5.04 3.84
CA PHE A 56 20.76 -5.40 2.47
C PHE A 56 20.36 -6.89 2.41
N LYS A 57 19.20 -7.18 1.81
CA LYS A 57 18.68 -8.55 1.67
C LYS A 57 18.79 -9.06 0.24
N THR A 58 18.27 -8.29 -0.71
CA THR A 58 18.25 -8.68 -2.13
C THR A 58 17.91 -7.50 -3.03
N LYS A 59 18.25 -7.64 -4.31
CA LYS A 59 17.67 -6.83 -5.39
C LYS A 59 16.31 -7.38 -5.79
N LEU A 60 15.46 -6.50 -6.31
CA LEU A 60 14.12 -6.77 -6.81
C LEU A 60 14.07 -6.26 -8.25
N GLU A 61 14.01 -7.16 -9.20
CA GLU A 61 14.08 -6.85 -10.64
C GLU A 61 12.69 -7.00 -11.25
N PHE A 62 12.16 -5.92 -11.83
CA PHE A 62 10.83 -5.91 -12.44
C PHE A 62 10.79 -4.93 -13.62
N SER A 63 9.65 -4.83 -14.30
CA SER A 63 9.46 -3.84 -15.36
C SER A 63 8.34 -2.88 -14.99
N LEU A 64 8.55 -1.61 -15.26
CA LEU A 64 7.54 -0.55 -15.23
C LEU A 64 7.76 0.32 -16.46
N ARG A 65 6.68 0.83 -17.04
CA ARG A 65 6.74 1.72 -18.22
C ARG A 65 7.46 1.09 -19.43
N GLY A 66 7.43 -0.25 -19.54
CA GLY A 66 8.13 -1.00 -20.58
C GLY A 66 9.66 -1.01 -20.47
N VAL A 67 10.23 -0.58 -19.33
CA VAL A 67 11.67 -0.62 -19.09
C VAL A 67 12.01 -1.39 -17.81
N PRO A 68 13.24 -1.94 -17.68
CA PRO A 68 13.67 -2.61 -16.45
C PRO A 68 13.82 -1.62 -15.28
N TYR A 69 13.48 -2.11 -14.09
CA TYR A 69 13.60 -1.42 -12.81
C TYR A 69 14.28 -2.34 -11.80
N THR A 70 15.16 -1.77 -10.99
CA THR A 70 15.85 -2.47 -9.89
C THR A 70 15.61 -1.74 -8.58
N ALA A 71 14.83 -2.34 -7.68
CA ALA A 71 14.71 -1.88 -6.31
C ALA A 71 15.53 -2.76 -5.35
N GLU A 72 15.68 -2.32 -4.11
CA GLU A 72 16.49 -3.00 -3.10
C GLU A 72 15.70 -3.18 -1.81
N LEU A 73 15.71 -4.40 -1.28
CA LEU A 73 15.08 -4.73 -0.01
C LEU A 73 16.11 -4.69 1.12
N TYR A 74 15.80 -3.97 2.19
CA TYR A 74 16.61 -3.89 3.40
C TYR A 74 15.80 -4.33 4.61
N GLU A 75 16.43 -5.05 5.52
CA GLU A 75 15.92 -5.29 6.87
C GLU A 75 16.43 -4.17 7.79
N VAL A 76 15.56 -3.59 8.60
CA VAL A 76 15.89 -2.44 9.45
C VAL A 76 15.64 -2.75 10.93
N ILE A 77 16.43 -2.13 11.80
CA ILE A 77 16.31 -2.31 13.24
C ILE A 77 15.12 -1.47 13.75
N PRO A 78 14.10 -2.09 14.37
CA PRO A 78 12.98 -1.35 14.94
C PRO A 78 13.37 -0.68 16.26
N LYS A 79 12.58 0.31 16.70
CA LYS A 79 12.68 0.94 18.04
C LYS A 79 12.58 -0.07 19.18
N ARG A 80 11.84 -1.16 18.96
CA ARG A 80 11.70 -2.29 19.91
C ARG A 80 11.72 -3.60 19.13
N VAL A 81 12.66 -4.46 19.48
CA VAL A 81 12.83 -5.79 18.87
C VAL A 81 11.80 -6.76 19.43
N ASP A 82 11.25 -7.57 18.53
CA ASP A 82 10.40 -8.73 18.81
C ASP A 82 10.88 -9.89 17.93
N LYS A 83 11.02 -11.09 18.49
CA LYS A 83 11.53 -12.28 17.78
C LYS A 83 10.63 -12.72 16.62
N ASN A 84 9.34 -12.39 16.67
CA ASN A 84 8.34 -12.81 15.70
C ASN A 84 8.02 -11.70 14.69
N ILE A 85 8.67 -10.54 14.78
CA ILE A 85 8.40 -9.38 13.90
C ILE A 85 9.67 -8.92 13.19
N THR A 86 9.65 -8.94 11.86
CA THR A 86 10.74 -8.42 11.03
C THR A 86 10.30 -7.19 10.24
N HIS A 87 11.15 -6.18 10.20
CA HIS A 87 10.85 -4.88 9.59
C HIS A 87 11.72 -4.69 8.36
N TYR A 88 11.09 -4.32 7.26
CA TYR A 88 11.74 -4.11 5.98
C TYR A 88 11.42 -2.73 5.41
N VAL A 89 12.36 -2.23 4.62
CA VAL A 89 12.14 -1.08 3.77
C VAL A 89 12.57 -1.39 2.33
N ILE A 90 11.82 -0.86 1.37
CA ILE A 90 12.16 -0.97 -0.06
C ILE A 90 12.70 0.36 -0.55
N HIS A 91 13.91 0.34 -1.08
CA HIS A 91 14.56 1.49 -1.71
C HIS A 91 14.51 1.40 -3.23
N HIS A 92 14.26 2.55 -3.85
CA HIS A 92 14.49 2.82 -5.26
C HIS A 92 14.81 4.32 -5.39
N PRO A 93 15.65 4.77 -6.34
CA PRO A 93 15.99 6.19 -6.48
C PRO A 93 14.80 7.14 -6.65
N GLU A 94 13.69 6.67 -7.24
CA GLU A 94 12.44 7.45 -7.39
C GLU A 94 11.50 7.37 -6.17
N ILE A 95 11.81 6.60 -5.12
CA ILE A 95 11.05 6.57 -3.84
C ILE A 95 11.61 7.67 -2.93
N LEU A 96 11.28 8.92 -3.26
CA LEU A 96 11.76 10.11 -2.55
C LEU A 96 10.96 10.40 -1.27
N GLU A 97 11.58 11.12 -0.33
CA GLU A 97 10.86 11.69 0.82
C GLU A 97 9.93 12.82 0.38
N GLY A 98 8.79 12.98 1.06
CA GLY A 98 7.85 14.07 0.82
C GLY A 98 7.93 15.17 1.89
N GLY A 99 7.32 16.33 1.62
CA GLY A 99 7.34 17.47 2.54
C GLY A 99 6.52 17.27 3.83
N ILE A 100 5.60 16.31 3.86
CA ILE A 100 4.78 16.00 5.03
C ILE A 100 5.39 14.80 5.74
N ALA A 101 5.96 15.05 6.93
CA ALA A 101 6.59 14.05 7.80
C ALA A 101 7.66 13.17 7.09
N HIS A 102 8.30 13.69 6.03
CA HIS A 102 9.28 12.94 5.22
C HIS A 102 8.67 11.68 4.56
N ILE A 103 7.35 11.65 4.36
CA ILE A 103 6.59 10.50 3.87
C ILE A 103 5.67 10.90 2.72
N TYR A 104 4.78 11.88 2.89
CA TYR A 104 3.78 12.25 1.88
C TYR A 104 4.13 13.55 1.17
N HIS A 105 3.70 13.67 -0.08
CA HIS A 105 3.86 14.89 -0.86
C HIS A 105 2.59 15.74 -0.79
N ASP A 106 2.79 17.05 -0.79
CA ASP A 106 1.73 18.03 -1.02
C ASP A 106 1.91 18.55 -2.44
N ASP A 107 1.19 17.96 -3.38
CA ASP A 107 1.25 18.30 -4.81
C ASP A 107 0.12 19.29 -5.15
N PRO A 108 0.38 20.61 -5.15
CA PRO A 108 -0.68 21.63 -5.19
C PRO A 108 -1.43 21.67 -6.54
N THR A 109 -0.79 21.22 -7.62
CA THR A 109 -1.34 21.26 -8.98
C THR A 109 -1.90 19.92 -9.44
N GLU A 110 -1.33 18.81 -8.97
CA GLU A 110 -1.75 17.46 -9.31
C GLU A 110 -1.76 16.59 -8.06
N PRO A 111 -2.86 16.57 -7.29
CA PRO A 111 -2.95 15.79 -6.06
C PRO A 111 -2.48 14.34 -6.25
N PHE A 112 -1.68 13.88 -5.31
CA PHE A 112 -1.11 12.52 -5.26
C PHE A 112 -0.14 12.16 -6.38
N PHE A 113 0.33 13.09 -7.22
CA PHE A 113 1.23 12.77 -8.33
C PHE A 113 2.51 12.06 -7.86
N ASN A 114 3.28 12.70 -6.97
CA ASN A 114 4.56 12.15 -6.50
C ASN A 114 4.37 10.94 -5.60
N ASP A 115 3.29 10.93 -4.81
CA ASP A 115 2.95 9.78 -3.98
C ASP A 115 2.51 8.58 -4.83
N PHE A 116 1.77 8.77 -5.92
CA PHE A 116 1.43 7.68 -6.83
C PHE A 116 2.68 7.05 -7.45
N VAL A 117 3.62 7.86 -7.96
CA VAL A 117 4.90 7.35 -8.51
C VAL A 117 5.61 6.47 -7.48
N LYS A 118 5.76 6.97 -6.27
CA LYS A 118 6.39 6.25 -5.16
C LYS A 118 5.67 4.93 -4.84
N PHE A 119 4.36 4.97 -4.64
CA PHE A 119 3.60 3.83 -4.17
C PHE A 119 3.42 2.76 -5.27
N ILE A 120 3.41 3.13 -6.54
CA ILE A 120 3.42 2.17 -7.66
C ILE A 120 4.75 1.40 -7.72
N ILE A 121 5.88 2.10 -7.62
CA ILE A 121 7.19 1.44 -7.56
C ILE A 121 7.28 0.54 -6.32
N PHE A 122 6.89 1.07 -5.16
CA PHE A 122 6.89 0.32 -3.91
C PHE A 122 6.02 -0.95 -3.97
N CYS A 123 4.79 -0.85 -4.47
CA CYS A 123 3.89 -2.00 -4.56
C CYS A 123 4.38 -3.04 -5.58
N THR A 124 4.98 -2.60 -6.69
CA THR A 124 5.56 -3.52 -7.70
C THR A 124 6.78 -4.24 -7.15
N ALA A 125 7.68 -3.51 -6.48
CA ALA A 125 8.81 -4.10 -5.78
C ALA A 125 8.35 -5.06 -4.66
N THR A 126 7.30 -4.71 -3.92
CA THR A 126 6.71 -5.60 -2.90
C THR A 126 6.15 -6.87 -3.55
N ALA A 127 5.48 -6.76 -4.70
CA ALA A 127 4.97 -7.91 -5.44
C ALA A 127 6.11 -8.84 -5.88
N GLU A 128 7.21 -8.29 -6.39
CA GLU A 128 8.41 -9.05 -6.76
C GLU A 128 9.07 -9.69 -5.53
N ALA A 129 9.18 -8.96 -4.41
CA ALA A 129 9.71 -9.50 -3.15
C ALA A 129 8.89 -10.69 -2.64
N ILE A 130 7.56 -10.63 -2.74
CA ILE A 130 6.67 -11.76 -2.40
C ILE A 130 6.92 -12.93 -3.36
N LYS A 131 6.95 -12.68 -4.67
CA LYS A 131 7.11 -13.70 -5.72
C LYS A 131 8.40 -14.50 -5.56
N ILE A 132 9.51 -13.84 -5.23
CA ILE A 132 10.81 -14.51 -5.03
C ILE A 132 10.97 -15.11 -3.62
N GLY A 133 9.95 -14.99 -2.76
CA GLY A 133 9.96 -15.54 -1.41
C GLY A 133 10.87 -14.77 -0.43
N ALA A 134 11.10 -13.48 -0.65
CA ALA A 134 11.99 -12.66 0.21
C ALA A 134 11.49 -12.55 1.67
N PHE A 135 10.19 -12.75 1.89
CA PHE A 135 9.55 -12.79 3.21
C PHE A 135 9.27 -14.23 3.69
N GLY A 136 9.70 -15.26 2.95
CA GLY A 136 9.28 -16.65 3.15
C GLY A 136 7.84 -16.91 2.68
N ASP A 137 7.27 -18.04 3.11
CA ASP A 137 5.88 -18.39 2.81
C ASP A 137 4.92 -17.48 3.59
N LEU A 138 3.99 -16.84 2.88
CA LEU A 138 3.00 -15.94 3.46
C LEU A 138 1.60 -16.56 3.37
N ASP A 139 0.83 -16.42 4.45
CA ASP A 139 -0.59 -16.81 4.47
C ASP A 139 -1.49 -15.60 4.22
N ILE A 140 -1.12 -14.46 4.81
CA ILE A 140 -1.95 -13.24 4.85
C ILE A 140 -1.12 -12.03 4.47
N VAL A 141 -1.64 -11.21 3.56
CA VAL A 141 -1.12 -9.88 3.25
C VAL A 141 -2.11 -8.84 3.77
N HIS A 142 -1.69 -8.08 4.79
CA HIS A 142 -2.48 -7.04 5.45
C HIS A 142 -2.08 -5.68 4.88
N MET A 143 -3.00 -5.03 4.21
CA MET A 143 -2.80 -3.85 3.41
C MET A 143 -3.46 -2.64 4.07
N HIS A 144 -2.76 -1.51 4.06
CA HIS A 144 -3.21 -0.29 4.73
C HIS A 144 -3.38 0.85 3.73
N ASP A 145 -4.62 1.34 3.61
CA ASP A 145 -5.05 2.46 2.75
C ASP A 145 -4.60 2.37 1.27
N TRP A 146 -4.94 3.40 0.49
CA TRP A 146 -4.70 3.46 -0.95
C TRP A 146 -3.22 3.28 -1.33
N HIS A 147 -2.30 3.66 -0.44
CA HIS A 147 -0.85 3.56 -0.61
C HIS A 147 -0.37 2.14 -0.93
N SER A 148 -1.08 1.13 -0.43
CA SER A 148 -0.75 -0.28 -0.65
C SER A 148 -1.59 -0.92 -1.75
N ALA A 149 -2.74 -0.33 -2.10
CA ALA A 149 -3.77 -0.95 -2.94
C ALA A 149 -3.31 -1.29 -4.37
N ALA A 150 -2.27 -0.64 -4.89
CA ALA A 150 -1.67 -1.02 -6.17
C ALA A 150 -1.17 -2.48 -6.17
N LEU A 151 -0.79 -3.05 -5.01
CA LEU A 151 -0.44 -4.47 -4.91
C LEU A 151 -1.63 -5.39 -5.25
N LEU A 152 -2.87 -5.02 -4.90
CA LEU A 152 -4.07 -5.77 -5.26
C LEU A 152 -4.36 -5.68 -6.75
N PHE A 153 -4.15 -4.51 -7.34
CA PHE A 153 -4.20 -4.34 -8.80
C PHE A 153 -3.16 -5.25 -9.49
N ILE A 154 -1.90 -5.19 -9.05
CA ILE A 154 -0.80 -5.97 -9.63
C ILE A 154 -1.07 -7.47 -9.52
N LYS A 155 -1.37 -7.99 -8.31
CA LYS A 155 -1.65 -9.43 -8.14
C LYS A 155 -2.88 -9.90 -8.90
N THR A 156 -3.80 -9.01 -9.26
CA THR A 156 -5.04 -9.37 -9.99
C THR A 156 -4.82 -9.38 -11.50
N TYR A 157 -4.22 -8.31 -12.04
CA TYR A 157 -4.20 -8.02 -13.48
C TYR A 157 -2.84 -8.25 -14.14
N HIS A 158 -1.72 -8.22 -13.40
CA HIS A 158 -0.39 -8.36 -13.99
C HIS A 158 -0.03 -9.86 -14.15
N PRO A 159 0.23 -10.37 -15.36
CA PRO A 159 0.43 -11.80 -15.62
C PRO A 159 1.57 -12.44 -14.81
N SER A 160 2.68 -11.72 -14.64
CA SER A 160 3.87 -12.18 -13.90
C SER A 160 3.66 -12.38 -12.40
N TYR A 161 2.53 -11.94 -11.82
CA TYR A 161 2.26 -11.98 -10.38
C TYR A 161 1.00 -12.79 -10.04
N ASN A 162 0.52 -13.64 -10.95
CA ASN A 162 -0.67 -14.48 -10.71
C ASN A 162 -0.52 -15.38 -9.48
N ASP A 163 0.69 -15.86 -9.17
CA ASP A 163 0.95 -16.75 -8.03
C ASP A 163 0.70 -16.07 -6.68
N LEU A 164 0.65 -14.73 -6.63
CA LEU A 164 0.34 -13.99 -5.42
C LEU A 164 -1.14 -14.15 -5.01
N LYS A 165 -2.02 -14.59 -5.92
CA LYS A 165 -3.46 -14.81 -5.64
C LYS A 165 -3.73 -15.92 -4.61
N LYS A 166 -2.72 -16.72 -4.23
CA LYS A 166 -2.86 -17.83 -3.27
C LYS A 166 -2.99 -17.38 -1.81
N MET A 167 -2.53 -16.17 -1.48
CA MET A 167 -2.61 -15.63 -0.12
C MET A 167 -3.95 -14.94 0.10
N ARG A 168 -4.34 -14.81 1.38
CA ARG A 168 -5.49 -13.99 1.77
C ARG A 168 -5.07 -12.53 1.91
N TYR A 169 -5.85 -11.63 1.33
CA TYR A 169 -5.63 -10.18 1.38
C TYR A 169 -6.65 -9.51 2.29
N VAL A 170 -6.16 -8.83 3.32
CA VAL A 170 -6.98 -8.03 4.24
C VAL A 170 -6.65 -6.56 4.04
N TYR A 171 -7.66 -5.71 3.93
CA TYR A 171 -7.49 -4.29 3.68
C TYR A 171 -8.06 -3.45 4.83
N THR A 172 -7.25 -2.58 5.41
CA THR A 172 -7.67 -1.63 6.45
C THR A 172 -7.76 -0.23 5.91
N ILE A 173 -8.90 0.41 6.18
CA ILE A 173 -9.17 1.80 5.87
C ILE A 173 -8.99 2.64 7.13
N HIS A 174 -8.06 3.61 7.09
CA HIS A 174 -7.83 4.58 8.16
C HIS A 174 -8.47 5.93 7.81
N ASN A 175 -8.53 6.28 6.52
CA ASN A 175 -9.13 7.54 6.07
C ASN A 175 -9.63 7.51 4.62
N LEU A 176 -10.93 7.38 4.44
CA LEU A 176 -11.59 7.44 3.12
C LEU A 176 -11.51 8.78 2.40
N ALA A 177 -11.14 9.88 3.07
CA ALA A 177 -11.00 11.16 2.39
C ALA A 177 -9.78 11.20 1.45
N ILE A 178 -8.81 10.28 1.65
CA ILE A 178 -7.58 10.22 0.87
C ILE A 178 -7.60 8.94 0.03
N GLN A 179 -7.89 9.07 -1.28
CA GLN A 179 -8.25 7.92 -2.12
C GLN A 179 -7.23 7.54 -3.20
N GLY A 180 -6.19 8.34 -3.42
CA GLY A 180 -5.17 8.05 -4.43
C GLY A 180 -5.70 7.97 -5.86
N ILE A 181 -6.67 8.83 -6.21
CA ILE A 181 -7.31 8.84 -7.54
C ILE A 181 -6.31 9.35 -8.58
N ARG A 182 -6.15 8.62 -9.69
CA ARG A 182 -5.23 9.00 -10.78
C ARG A 182 -5.79 8.66 -12.16
N PRO A 183 -5.43 9.39 -13.23
CA PRO A 183 -5.91 9.11 -14.58
C PRO A 183 -5.55 7.70 -15.05
N PHE A 184 -6.39 7.11 -15.90
CA PHE A 184 -6.03 5.86 -16.58
C PHE A 184 -4.94 6.06 -17.63
N TYR A 185 -4.97 7.17 -18.36
CA TYR A 185 -4.11 7.47 -19.51
C TYR A 185 -3.60 8.92 -19.51
N ASN A 186 -2.76 9.26 -20.49
CA ASN A 186 -2.36 10.63 -20.85
C ASN A 186 -1.74 11.47 -19.72
N ASN A 187 -1.17 10.83 -18.70
CA ASN A 187 -0.42 11.48 -17.63
C ASN A 187 0.76 10.59 -17.22
N TYR A 188 1.89 11.18 -16.83
CA TYR A 188 3.06 10.43 -16.34
C TYR A 188 2.73 9.52 -15.16
N ALA A 189 1.92 10.00 -14.21
CA ALA A 189 1.40 9.24 -13.09
C ALA A 189 0.01 8.64 -13.42
N SER A 190 -0.16 8.08 -14.62
CA SER A 190 -1.36 7.30 -15.01
C SER A 190 -1.06 5.81 -14.98
N VAL A 191 -2.05 4.97 -14.64
CA VAL A 191 -1.79 3.53 -14.48
C VAL A 191 -1.33 2.87 -15.78
N ASN A 192 -1.82 3.30 -16.95
CA ASN A 192 -1.38 2.76 -18.24
C ASN A 192 0.06 3.15 -18.59
N ASN A 193 0.52 4.34 -18.20
CA ASN A 193 1.93 4.71 -18.39
C ASN A 193 2.85 3.76 -17.62
N TRP A 194 2.46 3.37 -16.40
CA TRP A 194 3.23 2.48 -15.53
C TRP A 194 3.13 0.99 -15.92
N PHE A 195 1.98 0.56 -16.42
CA PHE A 195 1.69 -0.81 -16.82
C PHE A 195 1.06 -0.88 -18.22
N PRO A 196 1.79 -0.50 -19.29
CA PRO A 196 1.25 -0.48 -20.65
C PRO A 196 0.83 -1.85 -21.18
N GLU A 197 1.37 -2.93 -20.60
CA GLU A 197 1.08 -4.32 -20.92
C GLU A 197 -0.21 -4.85 -20.28
N ILE A 198 -0.77 -4.15 -19.29
CA ILE A 198 -1.98 -4.60 -18.60
C ILE A 198 -3.22 -4.08 -19.32
N GLN A 199 -4.12 -5.00 -19.67
CA GLN A 199 -5.47 -4.64 -20.12
C GLN A 199 -6.32 -4.23 -18.91
N LEU A 200 -6.73 -2.96 -18.88
CA LEU A 200 -7.47 -2.38 -17.76
C LEU A 200 -8.98 -2.67 -17.87
N ASP A 201 -9.54 -3.33 -16.84
CA ASP A 201 -10.99 -3.37 -16.63
C ASP A 201 -11.45 -2.06 -15.98
N HIS A 202 -11.86 -1.10 -16.81
CA HIS A 202 -12.25 0.22 -16.36
C HIS A 202 -13.45 0.17 -15.40
N ASN A 203 -14.37 -0.78 -15.56
CA ASN A 203 -15.55 -0.84 -14.69
C ASN A 203 -15.17 -1.30 -13.28
N ALA A 204 -14.24 -2.25 -13.16
CA ALA A 204 -13.73 -2.70 -11.87
C ALA A 204 -12.86 -1.62 -11.19
N LEU A 205 -12.12 -0.82 -11.97
CA LEU A 205 -11.06 0.05 -11.45
C LEU A 205 -11.45 1.53 -11.26
N LYS A 206 -12.48 2.01 -11.98
CA LYS A 206 -12.76 3.45 -12.04
C LYS A 206 -13.27 4.03 -10.72
N ASP A 207 -12.99 5.31 -10.53
CA ASP A 207 -13.75 6.16 -9.61
C ASP A 207 -15.17 6.41 -10.16
N LEU A 208 -16.17 6.49 -9.29
CA LEU A 208 -17.55 6.74 -9.71
C LEU A 208 -17.80 8.19 -10.13
N ARG A 209 -17.05 9.14 -9.54
CA ARG A 209 -17.11 10.58 -9.87
C ARG A 209 -16.19 10.92 -11.04
N TYR A 210 -15.01 10.31 -11.10
CA TYR A 210 -13.98 10.54 -12.13
C TYR A 210 -13.75 9.26 -12.95
N GLN A 211 -14.67 8.98 -13.89
CA GLN A 211 -14.72 7.68 -14.59
C GLN A 211 -13.53 7.39 -15.52
N ASP A 212 -12.74 8.41 -15.85
CA ASP A 212 -11.48 8.33 -16.60
C ASP A 212 -10.26 8.12 -15.68
N CYS A 213 -10.49 7.94 -14.38
CA CYS A 213 -9.47 7.74 -13.37
C CYS A 213 -9.66 6.42 -12.62
N ILE A 214 -8.55 5.77 -12.27
CA ILE A 214 -8.50 4.70 -11.27
C ILE A 214 -8.63 5.31 -9.86
N ASN A 215 -9.37 4.65 -8.98
CA ASN A 215 -9.42 4.98 -7.55
C ASN A 215 -8.74 3.86 -6.75
N LEU A 216 -7.55 4.12 -6.22
CA LEU A 216 -6.78 3.10 -5.49
C LEU A 216 -7.44 2.68 -4.18
N MET A 217 -8.15 3.57 -3.47
CA MET A 217 -8.96 3.17 -2.31
C MET A 217 -10.09 2.22 -2.71
N ALA A 218 -10.82 2.54 -3.79
CA ALA A 218 -11.89 1.69 -4.31
C ALA A 218 -11.36 0.32 -4.77
N VAL A 219 -10.21 0.30 -5.44
CA VAL A 219 -9.50 -0.93 -5.82
C VAL A 219 -9.14 -1.76 -4.59
N GLY A 220 -8.69 -1.11 -3.52
CA GLY A 220 -8.42 -1.74 -2.23
C GLY A 220 -9.64 -2.45 -1.66
N ILE A 221 -10.78 -1.77 -1.67
CA ILE A 221 -12.05 -2.28 -1.19
C ILE A 221 -12.56 -3.44 -2.05
N ARG A 222 -12.58 -3.27 -3.38
CA ARG A 222 -13.18 -4.23 -4.33
C ARG A 222 -12.39 -5.51 -4.52
N LEU A 223 -11.06 -5.49 -4.36
CA LEU A 223 -10.18 -6.62 -4.71
C LEU A 223 -9.58 -7.37 -3.51
N ALA A 224 -9.80 -6.89 -2.29
CA ALA A 224 -9.38 -7.56 -1.07
C ALA A 224 -10.38 -8.67 -0.67
N ASP A 225 -9.90 -9.69 0.03
CA ASP A 225 -10.76 -10.79 0.51
C ASP A 225 -11.51 -10.42 1.79
N ALA A 226 -11.06 -9.37 2.48
CA ALA A 226 -11.75 -8.78 3.61
C ALA A 226 -11.35 -7.31 3.75
N VAL A 227 -12.33 -6.47 4.10
CA VAL A 227 -12.14 -5.04 4.38
C VAL A 227 -12.54 -4.78 5.82
N HIS A 228 -11.76 -3.99 6.54
CA HIS A 228 -12.17 -3.47 7.84
C HIS A 228 -11.71 -2.03 8.06
N THR A 229 -12.29 -1.39 9.06
CA THR A 229 -11.96 -0.02 9.46
C THR A 229 -11.30 0.00 10.83
N VAL A 230 -10.82 1.17 11.25
CA VAL A 230 -10.12 1.37 12.53
C VAL A 230 -11.01 1.48 13.75
N SER A 231 -12.33 1.65 13.60
CA SER A 231 -13.26 1.65 14.73
C SER A 231 -14.68 1.26 14.33
N PRO A 232 -15.49 0.74 15.28
CA PRO A 232 -16.89 0.44 15.02
C PRO A 232 -17.71 1.66 14.60
N SER A 233 -17.50 2.83 15.22
CA SER A 233 -18.23 4.04 14.82
C SER A 233 -17.83 4.48 13.42
N TYR A 234 -16.53 4.46 13.10
CA TYR A 234 -16.04 4.84 11.79
C TYR A 234 -16.59 3.93 10.70
N LYS A 235 -16.70 2.62 10.97
CA LYS A 235 -17.37 1.67 10.09
C LYS A 235 -18.79 2.13 9.73
N GLU A 236 -19.60 2.50 10.72
CA GLU A 236 -20.99 2.93 10.47
C GLU A 236 -21.04 4.28 9.75
N ASP A 237 -20.10 5.19 10.05
CA ASP A 237 -20.02 6.49 9.39
C ASP A 237 -19.71 6.37 7.88
N VAL A 238 -18.78 5.49 7.51
CA VAL A 238 -18.36 5.35 6.09
C VAL A 238 -19.38 4.65 5.19
N LEU A 239 -20.41 4.04 5.76
CA LEU A 239 -21.52 3.46 5.00
C LEU A 239 -22.56 4.52 4.58
N LEU A 240 -22.43 5.76 5.08
CA LEU A 240 -23.33 6.86 4.77
C LEU A 240 -22.65 7.85 3.82
N PRO A 241 -23.38 8.45 2.86
CA PRO A 241 -22.82 9.47 1.99
C PRO A 241 -22.43 10.72 2.80
N SER A 242 -21.36 11.39 2.36
CA SER A 242 -20.93 12.65 2.97
C SER A 242 -21.97 13.76 2.80
N ARG A 243 -22.17 14.56 3.85
CA ARG A 243 -23.01 15.77 3.87
C ARG A 243 -22.17 16.90 4.43
N ARG A 244 -21.48 17.62 3.54
CA ARG A 244 -20.52 18.65 3.95
C ARG A 244 -21.23 19.97 4.26
N PRO A 245 -20.76 20.73 5.28
CA PRO A 245 -19.61 20.45 6.14
C PRO A 245 -19.92 19.56 7.37
N GLU A 246 -21.17 19.14 7.59
CA GLU A 246 -21.62 18.56 8.85
C GLU A 246 -21.11 17.13 9.10
N PHE A 247 -20.87 16.36 8.04
CA PHE A 247 -20.55 14.95 8.11
C PHE A 247 -19.71 14.49 6.92
N ILE A 248 -18.61 13.78 7.22
CA ILE A 248 -17.74 13.15 6.23
C ILE A 248 -17.91 11.64 6.40
N GLY A 249 -18.51 10.99 5.40
CA GLY A 249 -18.82 9.56 5.41
C GLY A 249 -18.03 8.80 4.35
N GLY A 250 -18.72 8.02 3.51
CA GLY A 250 -18.15 7.12 2.51
C GLY A 250 -17.42 7.78 1.34
N GLU A 251 -17.52 9.11 1.18
CA GLU A 251 -16.80 9.88 0.15
C GLU A 251 -16.90 9.27 -1.26
N SER A 252 -18.11 8.83 -1.62
CA SER A 252 -18.48 8.18 -2.90
C SER A 252 -18.04 6.72 -3.05
N LEU A 253 -17.64 6.09 -1.95
CA LEU A 253 -17.29 4.66 -1.86
C LEU A 253 -18.26 3.90 -0.94
N GLU A 254 -19.31 4.55 -0.43
CA GLU A 254 -20.32 3.90 0.44
C GLU A 254 -20.92 2.64 -0.20
N ASN A 255 -21.17 2.65 -1.51
CA ASN A 255 -21.71 1.49 -2.23
C ASN A 255 -20.68 0.38 -2.47
N ASP A 256 -19.38 0.70 -2.44
CA ASP A 256 -18.31 -0.30 -2.54
C ASP A 256 -18.13 -1.06 -1.22
N LEU A 257 -18.64 -0.52 -0.11
CA LEU A 257 -18.51 -1.06 1.24
C LEU A 257 -19.72 -1.88 1.71
N LEU A 258 -20.79 -1.96 0.90
CA LEU A 258 -22.03 -2.69 1.20
C LEU A 258 -21.93 -4.19 0.90
#